data_AF-A0A7V3I6L1-F1
#
_entry.id   AF-A0A7V3I6L1-F1
#
_cell.length_a   1.000
_cell.length_b   1.000
_cell.length_c   1.000
_cell.angle_alpha   90.00
_cell.angle_beta   90.00
_cell.angle_gamma   90.00
#
_symmetry.space_group_name_H-M   'P 1'
#
loop_
_entity.id
_entity.type
_entity.pdbx_description
1 polymer ?
#
loop_
_entity_poly.entity_id
_entity_poly.type
_entity_poly.pdbx_seq_one_letter_code
_entity_poly.pdbx_strand_id
1 'polypeptide(L)'
;MNLWKVVNMVGIAISLLSCQGVLAAEPVVVQTDSATGACVKFWLQSSLKRVFLDSQPGTSEPCELIVPRNGQVSFQACVRNDRPSALNVNCTAGGGDGLEVIVRRVGYVPMRFGTTGTPASDLDCGPGFVPDPLFNDQVADVGPFESTAFWITVKAAKDAKPGERKIGIHFTFDNGSRSADMVAGVQVSSHIVQTIRNLPVVYWW
;
A
#
# COMPACT_ATOMS: atom_id res chain seq x y z
N MET A 1 -30.43 -36.66 64.25
CA MET A 1 -29.15 -37.28 64.62
C MET A 1 -28.22 -37.11 63.43
N ASN A 2 -27.28 -36.15 63.50
CA ASN A 2 -25.90 -36.16 62.98
C ASN A 2 -25.60 -37.07 61.76
N LEU A 3 -24.91 -36.68 60.67
CA LEU A 3 -23.69 -35.86 60.55
C LEU A 3 -23.30 -35.77 59.04
N TRP A 4 -22.88 -34.60 58.54
CA TRP A 4 -21.86 -34.32 57.50
C TRP A 4 -22.05 -34.72 56.02
N LYS A 5 -21.97 -33.72 55.12
CA LYS A 5 -20.73 -33.41 54.36
C LYS A 5 -20.82 -32.09 53.61
N VAL A 6 -19.89 -31.20 53.94
CA VAL A 6 -19.52 -29.99 53.22
C VAL A 6 -18.72 -30.39 51.98
N VAL A 7 -19.06 -29.85 50.82
CA VAL A 7 -18.13 -29.77 49.67
C VAL A 7 -18.13 -28.34 49.16
N ASN A 8 -17.04 -27.64 49.46
CA ASN A 8 -16.68 -26.36 48.85
C ASN A 8 -16.35 -26.60 47.37
N MET A 9 -17.06 -25.94 46.46
CA MET A 9 -16.63 -25.84 45.07
C MET A 9 -16.12 -24.42 44.83
N VAL A 10 -14.80 -24.27 44.88
CA VAL A 10 -14.07 -23.07 44.49
C VAL A 10 -14.22 -22.92 42.98
N GLY A 11 -14.99 -21.92 42.54
CA GLY A 11 -15.06 -21.52 41.14
C GLY A 11 -13.76 -20.79 40.77
N ILE A 12 -12.90 -21.47 40.02
CA ILE A 12 -11.74 -20.84 39.37
C ILE A 12 -12.29 -20.01 38.21
N ALA A 13 -12.30 -18.68 38.38
CA ALA A 13 -12.53 -17.75 37.29
C ALA A 13 -11.26 -17.71 36.41
N ILE A 14 -11.27 -18.45 35.31
CA ILE A 14 -10.26 -18.30 34.25
C ILE A 14 -10.60 -17.01 33.51
N SER A 15 -9.97 -15.92 33.93
CA SER A 15 -9.96 -14.67 33.17
C SER A 15 -9.11 -14.90 31.92
N LEU A 16 -9.75 -15.24 30.81
CA LEU A 16 -9.14 -15.15 29.48
C LEU A 16 -8.86 -13.67 29.21
N LEU A 17 -7.64 -13.23 29.49
CA LEU A 17 -7.08 -12.04 28.85
C LEU A 17 -7.04 -12.31 27.35
N SER A 18 -8.08 -11.90 26.64
CA SER A 18 -7.98 -11.72 25.19
C SER A 18 -7.00 -10.57 24.97
N CYS A 19 -5.79 -10.92 24.55
CA CYS A 19 -4.87 -9.98 23.93
C CYS A 19 -5.60 -9.46 22.69
N GLN A 20 -6.23 -8.28 22.78
CA GLN A 20 -6.75 -7.57 21.62
C GLN A 20 -5.52 -7.08 20.85
N GLY A 21 -4.96 -7.96 20.02
CA GLY A 21 -4.20 -7.51 18.87
C GLY A 21 -5.12 -6.59 18.09
N VAL A 22 -4.67 -5.37 17.83
CA VAL A 22 -5.32 -4.48 16.88
C VAL A 22 -5.43 -5.30 15.58
N LEU A 23 -6.63 -5.74 15.23
CA LEU A 23 -6.87 -6.34 13.93
C LEU A 23 -6.55 -5.24 12.93
N ALA A 24 -5.42 -5.37 12.27
CA ALA A 24 -4.99 -4.44 11.24
C ALA A 24 -6.12 -4.33 10.21
N ALA A 25 -6.46 -3.11 9.80
CA ALA A 25 -7.61 -2.91 8.92
C ALA A 25 -7.42 -3.70 7.61
N GLU A 26 -8.36 -4.59 7.28
CA GLU A 26 -8.33 -5.44 6.07
C GLU A 26 -8.31 -4.59 4.79
N PRO A 27 -7.77 -5.08 3.65
CA PRO A 27 -7.80 -4.34 2.38
C PRO A 27 -9.24 -4.01 1.94
N VAL A 28 -9.39 -3.00 1.11
CA VAL A 28 -10.69 -2.71 0.47
C VAL A 28 -10.97 -3.82 -0.54
N VAL A 29 -12.09 -4.54 -0.35
CA VAL A 29 -12.47 -5.68 -1.21
C VAL A 29 -13.70 -5.33 -2.03
N VAL A 30 -13.60 -5.47 -3.35
CA VAL A 30 -14.75 -5.41 -4.26
C VAL A 30 -15.04 -6.81 -4.78
N GLN A 31 -16.17 -7.38 -4.34
CA GLN A 31 -16.67 -8.68 -4.80
C GLN A 31 -17.12 -8.59 -6.25
N THR A 32 -16.90 -9.64 -7.03
CA THR A 32 -17.36 -9.71 -8.42
C THR A 32 -18.48 -10.69 -8.65
N ASP A 33 -19.23 -10.51 -9.74
CA ASP A 33 -20.47 -11.26 -10.01
C ASP A 33 -20.23 -12.73 -10.40
N SER A 34 -18.98 -13.18 -10.47
CA SER A 34 -18.61 -14.54 -10.89
C SER A 34 -18.12 -15.36 -9.69
N ALA A 35 -18.72 -16.55 -9.49
CA ALA A 35 -18.35 -17.67 -8.59
C ALA A 35 -17.71 -17.34 -7.21
N THR A 36 -18.24 -17.96 -6.16
CA THR A 36 -17.82 -17.84 -4.75
C THR A 36 -16.29 -17.65 -4.58
N GLY A 37 -15.88 -16.42 -4.27
CA GLY A 37 -14.50 -16.07 -3.88
C GLY A 37 -13.74 -15.12 -4.82
N ALA A 38 -14.21 -14.86 -6.05
CA ALA A 38 -13.51 -13.94 -6.96
C ALA A 38 -13.72 -12.48 -6.56
N CYS A 39 -12.63 -11.77 -6.27
CA CYS A 39 -12.68 -10.38 -5.85
C CYS A 39 -11.46 -9.59 -6.35
N VAL A 40 -11.54 -8.27 -6.21
CA VAL A 40 -10.40 -7.37 -6.38
C VAL A 40 -10.14 -6.69 -5.05
N LYS A 41 -8.86 -6.62 -4.66
CA LYS A 41 -8.45 -6.05 -3.38
C LYS A 41 -7.56 -4.84 -3.61
N PHE A 42 -7.75 -3.81 -2.81
CA PHE A 42 -7.02 -2.54 -2.91
C PHE A 42 -6.44 -2.16 -1.55
N TRP A 43 -5.21 -1.65 -1.56
CA TRP A 43 -4.55 -1.17 -0.35
C TRP A 43 -3.54 -0.06 -0.67
N LEU A 44 -3.15 0.71 0.35
CA LEU A 44 -2.05 1.65 0.26
C LEU A 44 -0.78 1.03 0.84
N GLN A 45 0.37 1.34 0.27
CA GLN A 45 1.65 0.81 0.70
C GLN A 45 2.71 1.90 0.76
N SER A 46 3.63 1.77 1.71
CA SER A 46 4.83 2.61 1.79
C SER A 46 5.64 2.52 0.50
N SER A 47 6.31 3.61 0.13
CA SER A 47 7.31 3.59 -0.96
C SER A 47 8.55 2.76 -0.64
N LEU A 48 8.73 2.36 0.63
CA LEU A 48 9.86 1.55 1.09
C LEU A 48 9.64 0.04 0.94
N LYS A 49 8.44 -0.40 0.55
CA LYS A 49 8.12 -1.82 0.38
C LYS A 49 7.77 -2.12 -1.08
N ARG A 50 8.50 -3.04 -1.70
CA ARG A 50 8.21 -3.51 -3.06
C ARG A 50 6.89 -4.27 -3.11
N VAL A 51 6.14 -4.09 -4.20
CA VAL A 51 4.91 -4.81 -4.51
C VAL A 51 5.17 -5.72 -5.72
N PHE A 52 5.55 -6.96 -5.43
CA PHE A 52 5.75 -8.02 -6.41
C PHE A 52 4.40 -8.54 -6.94
N LEU A 53 4.42 -9.25 -8.06
CA LEU A 53 3.22 -9.84 -8.67
C LEU A 53 2.49 -10.81 -7.70
N ASP A 54 3.22 -11.52 -6.85
CA ASP A 54 2.67 -12.44 -5.86
C ASP A 54 2.39 -11.82 -4.48
N SER A 55 2.61 -10.50 -4.34
CA SER A 55 2.39 -9.80 -3.08
C SER A 55 0.97 -10.03 -2.56
N GLN A 56 0.89 -10.25 -1.26
CA GLN A 56 -0.39 -10.31 -0.58
C GLN A 56 -0.88 -8.88 -0.30
N PRO A 57 -2.21 -8.66 -0.29
CA PRO A 57 -2.77 -7.36 0.06
C PRO A 57 -2.26 -6.88 1.41
N GLY A 58 -1.97 -5.59 1.49
CA GLY A 58 -1.72 -4.91 2.76
C GLY A 58 -3.02 -4.52 3.46
N THR A 59 -2.88 -3.60 4.40
CA THR A 59 -3.98 -3.07 5.20
C THR A 59 -4.68 -1.90 4.49
N SER A 60 -5.93 -1.62 4.86
CA SER A 60 -6.62 -0.38 4.45
C SER A 60 -6.35 0.81 5.37
N GLU A 61 -5.43 0.66 6.33
CA GLU A 61 -5.05 1.77 7.20
C GLU A 61 -4.59 2.98 6.37
N PRO A 62 -5.03 4.20 6.72
CA PRO A 62 -4.59 5.40 6.03
C PRO A 62 -3.08 5.47 5.97
N CYS A 63 -2.55 5.71 4.77
CA CYS A 63 -1.12 6.00 4.61
C CYS A 63 -0.88 7.43 5.09
N GLU A 64 -0.28 7.58 6.27
CA GLU A 64 0.07 8.86 6.86
C GLU A 64 1.48 9.27 6.45
N LEU A 65 1.58 10.39 5.75
CA LEU A 65 2.82 10.88 5.14
C LEU A 65 3.15 12.27 5.64
N ILE A 66 4.45 12.57 5.70
CA ILE A 66 4.94 13.92 5.98
C ILE A 66 5.68 14.42 4.75
N VAL A 67 5.31 15.60 4.26
CA VAL A 67 5.98 16.27 3.14
C VAL A 67 6.47 17.65 3.58
N PRO A 68 7.76 17.99 3.42
CA PRO A 68 8.21 19.35 3.64
C PRO A 68 7.83 20.25 2.45
N ARG A 69 7.71 21.55 2.68
CA ARG A 69 7.51 22.53 1.61
C ARG A 69 8.70 22.53 0.67
N ASN A 70 8.46 22.73 -0.62
CA ASN A 70 9.47 22.58 -1.68
C ASN A 70 10.11 21.18 -1.71
N GLY A 71 9.36 20.17 -1.27
CA GLY A 71 9.78 18.77 -1.24
C GLY A 71 8.70 17.85 -1.77
N GLN A 72 8.99 16.55 -1.72
CA GLN A 72 8.07 15.52 -2.19
C GLN A 72 8.11 14.29 -1.29
N VAL A 73 7.02 13.56 -1.28
CA VAL A 73 6.90 12.23 -0.66
C VAL A 73 6.25 11.28 -1.67
N SER A 74 6.40 9.98 -1.46
CA SER A 74 5.77 8.98 -2.32
C SER A 74 5.25 7.79 -1.54
N PHE A 75 4.21 7.18 -2.10
CA PHE A 75 3.59 5.96 -1.63
C PHE A 75 3.02 5.21 -2.84
N GLN A 76 2.46 4.03 -2.59
CA GLN A 76 1.91 3.17 -3.64
C GLN A 76 0.42 2.93 -3.39
N ALA A 77 -0.38 3.03 -4.44
CA ALA A 77 -1.74 2.54 -4.47
C ALA A 77 -1.76 1.20 -5.20
N CYS A 78 -2.18 0.15 -4.50
CA CYS A 78 -1.96 -1.21 -4.93
C CYS A 78 -3.30 -1.90 -5.23
N VAL A 79 -3.25 -2.86 -6.14
CA VAL A 79 -4.40 -3.67 -6.53
C VAL A 79 -3.96 -5.11 -6.70
N ARG A 80 -4.80 -6.04 -6.23
CA ARG A 80 -4.66 -7.48 -6.43
C ARG A 80 -5.91 -8.03 -7.09
N ASN A 81 -5.69 -8.75 -8.18
CA ASN A 81 -6.74 -9.40 -8.94
C ASN A 81 -6.89 -10.85 -8.47
N ASP A 82 -7.80 -11.15 -7.54
CA ASP A 82 -8.07 -12.53 -7.11
C ASP A 82 -9.13 -13.20 -8.00
N ARG A 83 -9.13 -12.89 -9.30
CA ARG A 83 -9.99 -13.48 -10.32
C ARG A 83 -9.18 -14.40 -11.24
N PRO A 84 -9.82 -15.39 -11.90
CA PRO A 84 -9.17 -16.22 -12.90
C PRO A 84 -8.95 -15.54 -14.26
N SER A 85 -9.51 -14.34 -14.48
CA SER A 85 -9.36 -13.54 -15.70
C SER A 85 -8.50 -12.31 -15.45
N ALA A 86 -7.85 -11.78 -16.48
CA ALA A 86 -7.13 -10.51 -16.41
C ALA A 86 -8.07 -9.34 -16.03
N LEU A 87 -7.50 -8.32 -15.40
CA LEU A 87 -8.19 -7.11 -14.96
C LEU A 87 -7.50 -5.88 -15.55
N ASN A 88 -8.23 -5.09 -16.34
CA ASN A 88 -7.79 -3.75 -16.72
C ASN A 88 -8.27 -2.75 -15.66
N VAL A 89 -7.34 -1.99 -15.11
CA VAL A 89 -7.61 -1.04 -14.01
C VAL A 89 -6.94 0.30 -14.28
N ASN A 90 -7.68 1.38 -14.06
CA ASN A 90 -7.20 2.75 -14.09
C ASN A 90 -7.12 3.29 -12.65
N CYS A 91 -6.03 3.98 -12.31
CA CYS A 91 -5.82 4.63 -11.03
C CYS A 91 -5.57 6.13 -11.23
N THR A 92 -6.44 6.95 -10.65
CA THR A 92 -6.27 8.40 -10.59
C THR A 92 -6.10 8.84 -9.14
N ALA A 93 -5.42 9.97 -8.91
CA ALA A 93 -5.28 10.53 -7.57
C ALA A 93 -5.23 12.06 -7.63
N GLY A 94 -5.73 12.71 -6.58
CA GLY A 94 -5.77 14.16 -6.51
C GLY A 94 -6.30 14.69 -5.18
N GLY A 95 -6.57 16.00 -5.14
CA GLY A 95 -6.94 16.72 -3.92
C GLY A 95 -5.74 17.32 -3.20
N GLY A 96 -5.95 17.72 -1.94
CA GLY A 96 -4.92 18.32 -1.10
C GLY A 96 -4.47 19.70 -1.59
N ASP A 97 -5.25 20.74 -1.32
CA ASP A 97 -4.99 22.12 -1.75
C ASP A 97 -3.52 22.55 -1.59
N GLY A 98 -2.92 22.96 -2.71
CA GLY A 98 -1.51 23.38 -2.79
C GLY A 98 -0.52 22.23 -3.00
N LEU A 99 -0.99 21.01 -3.26
CA LEU A 99 -0.17 19.85 -3.60
C LEU A 99 -0.35 19.45 -5.07
N GLU A 100 0.76 19.09 -5.70
CA GLU A 100 0.76 18.44 -7.02
C GLU A 100 0.82 16.92 -6.80
N VAL A 101 -0.09 16.18 -7.42
CA VAL A 101 -0.17 14.71 -7.32
C VAL A 101 0.10 14.10 -8.68
N ILE A 102 1.07 13.18 -8.74
CA ILE A 102 1.48 12.50 -9.96
C ILE A 102 1.30 11.00 -9.75
N VAL A 103 0.56 10.36 -10.66
CA VAL A 103 0.37 8.90 -10.68
C VAL A 103 1.16 8.30 -11.83
N ARG A 104 1.93 7.26 -11.54
CA ARG A 104 2.72 6.49 -12.52
C ARG A 104 2.54 5.00 -12.27
N ARG A 105 2.25 4.21 -13.29
CA ARG A 105 2.23 2.75 -13.17
C ARG A 105 3.63 2.21 -12.89
N VAL A 106 3.71 1.25 -11.97
CA VAL A 106 4.94 0.47 -11.73
C VAL A 106 5.03 -0.65 -12.75
N GLY A 107 6.17 -0.75 -13.42
CA GLY A 107 6.51 -1.85 -14.32
C GLY A 107 7.45 -2.86 -13.68
N TYR A 108 7.64 -3.98 -14.38
CA TYR A 108 8.37 -5.13 -13.87
C TYR A 108 9.50 -5.54 -14.79
N VAL A 109 10.69 -5.72 -14.21
CA VAL A 109 11.90 -6.15 -14.92
C VAL A 109 12.20 -7.61 -14.57
N PRO A 110 12.47 -8.49 -15.56
CA PRO A 110 12.84 -9.86 -15.28
C PRO A 110 14.26 -9.93 -14.70
N MET A 111 14.38 -10.42 -13.46
CA MET A 111 15.63 -10.73 -12.79
C MET A 111 15.85 -12.25 -12.81
N ARG A 112 16.89 -12.70 -13.53
CA ARG A 112 17.12 -14.15 -13.76
C ARG A 112 17.77 -14.87 -12.58
N PHE A 113 18.63 -14.18 -11.83
CA PHE A 113 19.45 -14.76 -10.78
C PHE A 113 19.47 -13.83 -9.58
N GLY A 114 19.47 -14.41 -8.37
CA GLY A 114 19.79 -13.67 -7.16
C GLY A 114 21.30 -13.50 -7.00
N THR A 115 21.70 -12.62 -6.08
CA THR A 115 23.11 -12.47 -5.71
C THR A 115 23.64 -13.75 -5.07
N THR A 116 24.77 -14.24 -5.56
CA THR A 116 25.40 -15.46 -5.05
C THR A 116 26.08 -15.21 -3.69
N GLY A 117 26.03 -16.20 -2.80
CA GLY A 117 26.67 -16.11 -1.48
C GLY A 117 25.94 -15.22 -0.45
N THR A 118 24.78 -14.67 -0.79
CA THR A 118 23.93 -13.92 0.14
C THR A 118 23.04 -14.87 0.95
N PRO A 119 23.01 -14.78 2.30
CA PRO A 119 22.07 -15.55 3.11
C PRO A 119 20.63 -15.30 2.70
N ALA A 120 19.76 -16.32 2.79
CA ALA A 120 18.37 -16.19 2.38
C ALA A 120 17.59 -15.12 3.18
N SER A 121 17.99 -14.84 4.42
CA SER A 121 17.43 -13.77 5.25
C SER A 121 17.71 -12.37 4.73
N ASP A 122 18.77 -12.22 3.95
CA ASP A 122 19.27 -10.92 3.47
C ASP A 122 18.84 -10.68 2.01
N LEU A 123 18.21 -11.67 1.38
CA LEU A 123 17.62 -11.54 0.06
C LEU A 123 16.29 -10.81 0.16
N ASP A 124 16.19 -9.67 -0.53
CA ASP A 124 14.94 -8.94 -0.66
C ASP A 124 13.95 -9.66 -1.60
N CYS A 125 14.46 -10.34 -2.64
CA CYS A 125 13.66 -11.19 -3.53
C CYS A 125 14.51 -12.27 -4.21
N GLY A 126 13.85 -13.33 -4.69
CA GLY A 126 14.44 -14.33 -5.58
C GLY A 126 14.32 -13.94 -7.06
N PRO A 127 14.81 -14.80 -7.98
CA PRO A 127 14.55 -14.67 -9.41
C PRO A 127 13.06 -14.48 -9.70
N GLY A 128 12.73 -13.58 -10.65
CA GLY A 128 11.35 -13.24 -10.96
C GLY A 128 11.21 -11.84 -11.51
N PHE A 129 10.00 -11.29 -11.43
CA PHE A 129 9.66 -9.96 -11.89
C PHE A 129 9.80 -8.95 -10.75
N VAL A 130 10.75 -8.03 -10.87
CA VAL A 130 11.04 -7.02 -9.85
C VAL A 130 10.37 -5.69 -10.24
N PRO A 131 9.59 -5.06 -9.34
CA PRO A 131 8.99 -3.76 -9.59
C PRO A 131 10.08 -2.67 -9.59
N ASP A 132 10.23 -1.93 -10.68
CA ASP A 132 11.29 -0.91 -10.80
C ASP A 132 10.90 0.28 -11.69
N PRO A 133 10.67 0.13 -13.01
CA PRO A 133 10.39 1.26 -13.88
C PRO A 133 9.06 1.92 -13.54
N LEU A 134 9.04 3.26 -13.58
CA LEU A 134 7.83 4.05 -13.40
C LEU A 134 7.39 4.62 -14.75
N PHE A 135 6.28 4.12 -15.29
CA PHE A 135 5.71 4.58 -16.54
C PHE A 135 4.75 5.75 -16.32
N ASN A 136 4.78 6.73 -17.23
CA ASN A 136 3.89 7.91 -17.19
C ASN A 136 2.49 7.57 -17.74
N ASP A 137 1.88 6.52 -17.22
CA ASP A 137 0.51 6.13 -17.48
C ASP A 137 -0.19 5.72 -16.17
N GLN A 138 -1.51 5.62 -16.24
CA GLN A 138 -2.41 5.41 -15.10
C GLN A 138 -3.25 4.15 -15.26
N VAL A 139 -2.92 3.29 -16.23
CA VAL A 139 -3.68 2.09 -16.56
C VAL A 139 -2.77 0.88 -16.51
N ALA A 140 -3.20 -0.18 -15.82
CA ALA A 140 -2.50 -1.45 -15.73
C ALA A 140 -3.40 -2.60 -16.18
N ASP A 141 -2.80 -3.57 -16.87
CA ASP A 141 -3.35 -4.91 -17.02
C ASP A 141 -2.78 -5.81 -15.93
N VAL A 142 -3.65 -6.37 -15.09
CA VAL A 142 -3.28 -7.21 -13.95
C VAL A 142 -3.66 -8.65 -14.28
N GLY A 143 -2.68 -9.55 -14.27
CA GLY A 143 -2.92 -10.96 -14.53
C GLY A 143 -3.81 -11.62 -13.46
N PRO A 144 -4.32 -12.83 -13.74
CA PRO A 144 -5.04 -13.62 -12.74
C PRO A 144 -4.18 -13.88 -11.51
N PHE A 145 -4.73 -13.64 -10.32
CA PHE A 145 -4.09 -13.85 -9.01
C PHE A 145 -2.81 -13.05 -8.77
N GLU A 146 -2.60 -11.98 -9.54
CA GLU A 146 -1.44 -11.09 -9.44
C GLU A 146 -1.78 -9.75 -8.77
N SER A 147 -0.73 -9.08 -8.31
CA SER A 147 -0.74 -7.72 -7.80
C SER A 147 0.02 -6.77 -8.70
N THR A 148 -0.39 -5.51 -8.69
CA THR A 148 0.39 -4.40 -9.24
C THR A 148 0.23 -3.15 -8.39
N ALA A 149 1.03 -2.14 -8.68
CA ALA A 149 1.02 -0.86 -7.97
C ALA A 149 1.09 0.32 -8.92
N PHE A 150 0.52 1.44 -8.46
CA PHE A 150 0.71 2.76 -8.99
C PHE A 150 1.53 3.57 -8.00
N TRP A 151 2.64 4.13 -8.45
CA TRP A 151 3.48 5.02 -7.68
C TRP A 151 2.86 6.42 -7.66
N ILE A 152 2.50 6.89 -6.48
CA ILE A 152 1.92 8.22 -6.27
C ILE A 152 3.00 9.11 -5.67
N THR A 153 3.35 10.18 -6.38
CA THR A 153 4.23 11.23 -5.88
C THR A 153 3.39 12.45 -5.51
N VAL A 154 3.58 12.95 -4.29
CA VAL A 154 2.94 14.17 -3.80
C VAL A 154 4.03 15.22 -3.59
N LYS A 155 3.93 16.34 -4.30
CA LYS A 155 4.86 17.46 -4.20
C LYS A 155 4.18 18.64 -3.53
N ALA A 156 4.86 19.24 -2.56
CA ALA A 156 4.42 20.47 -1.93
C ALA A 156 5.15 21.67 -2.54
N ALA A 157 4.39 22.66 -3.00
CA ALA A 157 4.96 23.94 -3.42
C ALA A 157 5.74 24.60 -2.25
N LYS A 158 6.68 25.49 -2.58
CA LYS A 158 7.50 26.20 -1.58
C LYS A 158 6.64 27.04 -0.61
N ASP A 159 5.55 27.59 -1.12
CA ASP A 159 4.58 28.45 -0.43
C ASP A 159 3.35 27.68 0.07
N ALA A 160 3.32 26.34 -0.06
CA ALA A 160 2.25 25.52 0.48
C ALA A 160 2.04 25.81 1.98
N LYS A 161 0.78 25.93 2.41
CA LYS A 161 0.46 26.19 3.83
C LYS A 161 0.66 24.91 4.65
N PRO A 162 1.40 24.94 5.78
CA PRO A 162 1.51 23.80 6.67
C PRO A 162 0.15 23.28 7.15
N GLY A 163 0.10 22.00 7.52
CA GLY A 163 -1.10 21.34 8.03
C GLY A 163 -1.53 20.14 7.20
N GLU A 164 -2.59 19.49 7.67
CA GLU A 164 -3.08 18.25 7.10
C GLU A 164 -3.78 18.46 5.76
N ARG A 165 -3.61 17.49 4.87
CA ARG A 165 -4.27 17.37 3.57
C ARG A 165 -4.68 15.92 3.37
N LYS A 166 -5.69 15.73 2.52
CA LYS A 166 -6.14 14.41 2.09
C LYS A 166 -5.95 14.28 0.59
N ILE A 167 -5.31 13.19 0.18
CA ILE A 167 -5.22 12.80 -1.22
C ILE A 167 -6.22 11.68 -1.44
N GLY A 168 -7.17 11.90 -2.34
CA GLY A 168 -8.09 10.87 -2.79
C GLY A 168 -7.45 10.03 -3.88
N ILE A 169 -7.63 8.71 -3.80
CA ILE A 169 -7.19 7.73 -4.78
C ILE A 169 -8.44 7.01 -5.29
N HIS A 170 -8.61 6.97 -6.60
CA HIS A 170 -9.77 6.40 -7.26
C HIS A 170 -9.33 5.37 -8.30
N PHE A 171 -9.74 4.13 -8.07
CA PHE A 171 -9.62 3.03 -9.03
C PHE A 171 -10.91 2.87 -9.81
N THR A 172 -10.80 2.66 -11.11
CA THR A 172 -11.92 2.21 -11.95
C THR A 172 -11.51 0.98 -12.77
N PHE A 173 -12.43 0.04 -12.92
CA PHE A 173 -12.18 -1.22 -13.63
C PHE A 173 -13.49 -1.79 -14.19
N ASP A 174 -13.40 -2.91 -14.92
CA ASP A 174 -14.53 -3.52 -15.65
C ASP A 174 -15.23 -2.48 -16.55
N ASN A 175 -14.43 -1.80 -17.39
CA ASN A 175 -14.86 -0.72 -18.28
C ASN A 175 -15.53 0.46 -17.55
N GLY A 176 -15.10 0.72 -16.31
CA GLY A 176 -15.61 1.82 -15.49
C GLY A 176 -16.94 1.53 -14.78
N SER A 177 -17.48 0.32 -14.89
CA SER A 177 -18.71 -0.09 -14.18
C SER A 177 -18.50 -0.27 -12.68
N ARG A 178 -17.25 -0.41 -12.23
CA ARG A 178 -16.88 -0.61 -10.82
C ARG A 178 -15.72 0.28 -10.43
N SER A 179 -15.69 0.63 -9.15
CA SER A 179 -14.66 1.48 -8.56
C SER A 179 -14.28 1.07 -7.14
N ALA A 180 -13.14 1.57 -6.68
CA ALA A 180 -12.73 1.52 -5.29
C ALA A 180 -12.01 2.82 -4.93
N ASP A 181 -12.33 3.37 -3.76
CA ASP A 181 -11.81 4.65 -3.30
C ASP A 181 -11.00 4.49 -2.03
N MET A 182 -9.91 5.24 -1.95
CA MET A 182 -9.03 5.28 -0.78
C MET A 182 -8.59 6.71 -0.51
N VAL A 183 -8.09 6.95 0.70
CA VAL A 183 -7.58 8.26 1.12
C VAL A 183 -6.24 8.10 1.81
N ALA A 184 -5.26 8.90 1.42
CA ALA A 184 -3.99 9.06 2.12
C ALA A 184 -3.96 10.40 2.87
N GLY A 185 -3.45 10.38 4.11
CA GLY A 185 -3.19 11.57 4.91
C GLY A 185 -1.82 12.14 4.58
N VAL A 186 -1.73 13.45 4.35
CA VAL A 186 -0.48 14.14 4.07
C VAL A 186 -0.35 15.36 4.97
N GLN A 187 0.62 15.32 5.87
CA GLN A 187 0.99 16.46 6.70
C GLN A 187 2.03 17.31 5.97
N VAL A 188 1.64 18.52 5.58
CA VAL A 188 2.59 19.53 5.08
C VAL A 188 3.34 20.13 6.26
N SER A 189 4.64 19.86 6.33
CA SER A 189 5.50 20.36 7.40
C SER A 189 5.72 21.87 7.30
N SER A 190 6.00 22.54 8.42
CA SER A 190 6.43 23.94 8.44
C SER A 190 7.82 24.14 7.84
N HIS A 191 8.62 23.08 7.71
CA HIS A 191 9.98 23.13 7.17
C HIS A 191 9.98 23.28 5.65
N ILE A 192 10.98 23.99 5.12
CA ILE A 192 11.21 24.16 3.68
C ILE A 192 12.53 23.49 3.31
N VAL A 193 12.48 22.54 2.36
CA VAL A 193 13.68 21.97 1.76
C VAL A 193 14.29 23.00 0.82
N GLN A 194 15.58 23.30 0.99
CA GLN A 194 16.28 24.20 0.08
C GLN A 194 16.57 23.50 -1.24
N THR A 195 16.53 24.25 -2.34
CA THR A 195 17.02 23.75 -3.63
C THR A 195 18.45 23.27 -3.47
N ILE A 196 18.72 22.04 -3.92
CA ILE A 196 20.05 21.43 -3.86
C ILE A 196 21.02 22.30 -4.64
N ARG A 197 22.16 22.62 -4.02
CA ARG A 197 23.28 23.34 -4.63
C ARG A 197 24.56 22.60 -4.29
N ASN A 198 25.46 22.44 -5.26
CA ASN A 198 26.79 21.86 -5.06
C ASN A 198 26.78 20.46 -4.40
N LEU A 199 25.74 19.65 -4.64
CA LEU A 199 25.74 18.25 -4.20
C LEU A 199 26.62 17.45 -5.17
N PRO A 200 27.73 16.84 -4.72
CA PRO A 200 28.62 16.09 -5.59
C PRO A 200 27.99 14.73 -5.91
N VAL A 201 27.03 14.73 -6.85
CA VAL A 201 26.46 13.50 -7.40
C VAL A 201 27.29 13.10 -8.62
N VAL A 202 27.90 11.92 -8.55
CA VAL A 202 28.56 11.32 -9.71
C VAL A 202 27.72 10.13 -10.16
N TYR A 203 27.21 10.20 -11.38
CA TYR A 203 26.52 9.10 -12.04
C TYR A 203 27.36 8.70 -13.26
N TRP A 204 28.11 7.62 -13.13
CA TRP A 204 28.93 7.09 -14.21
C TRP A 204 28.03 6.37 -15.22
N TRP A 205 28.12 6.79 -16.47
CA TRP A 205 27.43 6.20 -17.61
C TRP A 205 28.40 5.34 -18.42
#